data_AF-E8N6A7-F1
#
_entry.id   AF-E8N6A7-F1
#
_cell.length_a   1.000
_cell.length_b   1.000
_cell.length_c   1.000
_cell.angle_alpha   90.00
_cell.angle_beta   90.00
_cell.angle_gamma   90.00
#
_symmetry.space_group_name_H-M   'P 1'
#
loop_
_entity.id
_entity.type
_entity.pdbx_description
1 polymer ?
#
loop_
_entity_poly.entity_id
_entity_poly.type
_entity_poly.pdbx_seq_one_letter_code
_entity_poly.pdbx_strand_id
1 'polypeptide(L)'
;MSESTVPEGRRLPTWIIVLSLIVLLAFLGLIGWGLKRSMSGPISIGQKVPEFQMTTFDGQTLRSTDFAGKVIVLNFWASWCKPCEQEARELEEAYQYYKDSGFFWA
;
A
#
# COMPACT_ATOMS: atom_id res chain seq x y z
N MET A 1 16.41 63.77 0.40
CA MET A 1 17.14 63.04 -0.65
C MET A 1 17.47 61.64 -0.15
N SER A 2 16.76 60.62 -0.63
CA SER A 2 17.19 59.22 -0.53
C SER A 2 16.59 58.50 -1.74
N GLU A 3 17.35 58.43 -2.83
CA GLU A 3 17.02 57.62 -4.00
C GLU A 3 16.94 56.14 -3.59
N SER A 4 15.79 55.52 -3.83
CA SER A 4 15.58 54.08 -3.77
C SER A 4 16.06 53.46 -5.09
N THR A 5 17.24 52.85 -5.07
CA THR A 5 17.74 52.06 -6.19
C THR A 5 16.97 50.74 -6.26
N VAL A 6 16.06 50.63 -7.22
CA VAL A 6 15.43 49.36 -7.59
C VAL A 6 16.50 48.50 -8.27
N PRO A 7 16.87 47.31 -7.76
CA PRO A 7 17.86 46.48 -8.40
C PRO A 7 17.32 45.99 -9.75
N GLU A 8 18.04 46.34 -10.81
CA GLU A 8 17.71 46.00 -12.19
C GLU A 8 17.68 44.48 -12.37
N GLY A 9 16.50 43.97 -12.75
CA GLY A 9 16.19 42.54 -12.81
C GLY A 9 17.13 41.80 -13.76
N ARG A 10 18.05 41.01 -13.19
CA ARG A 10 18.89 40.09 -13.96
C ARG A 10 17.99 39.10 -14.70
N ARG A 11 17.80 39.30 -16.00
CA ARG A 11 17.15 38.33 -16.87
C ARG A 11 18.00 37.05 -16.82
N LEU A 12 17.45 36.01 -16.20
CA LEU A 12 18.11 34.71 -16.17
C LEU A 12 18.40 34.28 -17.61
N PRO A 13 19.63 33.89 -17.94
CA PRO A 13 19.96 33.50 -19.30
C PRO A 13 19.18 32.24 -19.66
N THR A 14 18.69 32.17 -20.90
CA THR A 14 17.76 31.13 -21.38
C THR A 14 18.27 29.71 -21.12
N TRP A 15 19.60 29.51 -21.11
CA TRP A 15 20.22 28.21 -20.82
C TRP A 15 20.00 27.75 -19.37
N ILE A 16 19.95 28.66 -18.39
CA ILE A 16 19.63 28.31 -16.99
C ILE A 16 18.18 27.83 -16.89
N ILE A 17 17.25 28.52 -17.56
CA ILE A 17 15.84 28.13 -17.58
C ILE A 17 15.68 26.74 -18.21
N VAL A 18 16.32 26.49 -19.34
CA VAL A 18 16.29 25.18 -20.01
C VAL A 18 16.89 24.09 -19.13
N LEU A 19 18.03 24.33 -18.46
CA LEU A 19 18.62 23.37 -17.53
C LEU A 19 17.71 23.09 -16.34
N SER A 20 17.11 24.12 -15.75
CA SER A 20 16.15 23.96 -14.64
C SER A 20 14.94 23.13 -15.06
N LEU A 21 14.41 23.34 -16.28
CA LEU A 21 13.30 22.54 -16.80
C LEU A 21 13.70 21.08 -17.06
N ILE A 22 14.89 20.81 -17.60
CA ILE A 22 15.39 19.45 -17.81
C ILE A 22 15.56 18.73 -16.47
N VAL A 23 16.16 19.37 -15.48
CA VAL A 23 16.35 18.80 -14.14
C VAL A 23 15.00 18.54 -13.48
N LEU A 24 14.05 19.47 -13.59
CA LEU A 24 12.70 19.30 -13.06
C LEU A 24 11.98 18.11 -13.73
N LEU A 25 12.03 18.01 -15.06
CA LEU A 25 11.42 16.90 -15.79
C LEU A 25 12.06 15.55 -15.43
N ALA A 26 13.39 15.51 -15.29
CA ALA A 26 14.10 14.31 -14.86
C ALA A 26 13.69 13.91 -13.43
N PHE A 27 13.61 14.88 -12.51
CA PHE A 27 13.17 14.64 -11.13
C PHE A 27 11.72 14.13 -11.06
N LEU A 28 10.80 14.77 -11.80
CA LEU A 28 9.41 14.32 -11.90
C LEU A 28 9.30 12.92 -12.52
N GLY A 29 10.13 12.61 -13.53
CA GLY A 29 10.20 11.29 -14.13
C GLY A 29 10.68 10.22 -13.14
N LEU A 30 11.71 10.52 -12.34
CA LEU A 30 12.22 9.63 -11.29
C LEU A 30 11.18 9.41 -10.19
N ILE A 31 10.49 10.46 -9.75
CA ILE A 31 9.38 10.35 -8.78
C ILE A 31 8.27 9.48 -9.34
N GLY A 32 7.82 9.74 -10.58
CA GLY A 32 6.77 8.96 -11.22
C GLY A 32 7.12 7.47 -11.33
N TRP A 33 8.37 7.17 -11.66
CA TRP A 33 8.87 5.79 -11.70
C TRP A 33 8.94 5.14 -10.31
N GLY A 34 9.42 5.87 -9.30
CA GLY A 34 9.48 5.41 -7.91
C GLY A 34 8.09 5.12 -7.33
N LEU A 35 7.14 6.03 -7.53
CA LEU A 35 5.76 5.85 -7.08
C LEU A 35 5.09 4.64 -7.75
N LYS A 36 5.30 4.46 -9.06
CA LYS A 36 4.75 3.30 -9.80
C LYS A 36 5.29 1.97 -9.27
N ARG A 37 6.59 1.92 -8.91
CA ARG A 37 7.20 0.73 -8.31
C ARG A 37 6.67 0.45 -6.91
N SER A 38 6.44 1.48 -6.10
CA SER A 38 5.95 1.34 -4.73
C SER A 38 4.52 0.76 -4.64
N MET A 39 3.70 0.93 -5.68
CA MET A 39 2.32 0.44 -5.70
C MET A 39 2.17 -0.99 -6.24
N SER A 40 3.22 -1.57 -6.83
CA SER A 40 3.20 -2.95 -7.33
C SER A 40 3.61 -3.89 -6.20
N GLY A 41 2.64 -4.35 -5.41
CA GLY A 41 2.88 -5.33 -4.35
C GLY A 41 3.39 -6.67 -4.91
N PRO A 42 4.10 -7.49 -4.12
CA PRO A 42 4.69 -8.75 -4.58
C PRO A 42 3.65 -9.86 -4.87
N ILE A 43 2.37 -9.61 -4.56
CA ILE A 43 1.29 -10.59 -4.68
C ILE A 43 0.46 -10.31 -5.92
N SER A 44 0.27 -11.34 -6.75
CA SER A 44 -0.54 -11.32 -7.95
C SER A 44 -1.72 -12.28 -7.83
N ILE A 45 -2.85 -11.93 -8.44
CA ILE A 45 -4.04 -12.78 -8.46
C ILE A 45 -3.71 -14.12 -9.13
N GLY A 46 -4.17 -15.23 -8.53
CA GLY A 46 -3.92 -16.59 -9.01
C GLY A 46 -2.56 -17.18 -8.59
N GLN A 47 -1.70 -16.42 -7.90
CA GLN A 47 -0.52 -17.01 -7.28
C GLN A 47 -0.91 -17.97 -6.15
N LYS A 48 -0.16 -19.07 -6.04
CA LYS A 48 -0.30 -19.99 -4.91
C LYS A 48 0.07 -19.26 -3.62
N VAL A 49 -0.74 -19.43 -2.58
CA VAL A 49 -0.46 -18.92 -1.25
C VAL A 49 0.88 -19.52 -0.77
N PRO A 50 1.83 -18.70 -0.29
CA PRO A 50 3.07 -19.19 0.30
C PRO A 50 2.80 -20.12 1.49
N GLU A 51 3.63 -21.14 1.67
CA GLU A 51 3.53 -21.99 2.85
C GLU A 51 3.94 -21.20 4.09
N PHE A 52 3.08 -21.24 5.11
CA PHE A 52 3.36 -20.61 6.39
C PHE A 52 2.92 -21.53 7.53
N GLN A 53 3.59 -21.35 8.66
CA GLN A 53 3.23 -21.94 9.93
C GLN A 53 3.23 -20.83 10.99
N MET A 54 2.21 -20.80 11.83
CA MET A 54 2.12 -19.86 12.94
C MET A 54 1.61 -20.55 14.21
N THR A 55 2.08 -20.06 15.34
CA THR A 55 1.55 -20.45 16.64
C THR A 55 0.46 -19.46 17.05
N THR A 56 -0.72 -19.96 17.37
CA THR A 56 -1.84 -19.16 17.85
C THR A 56 -1.64 -18.76 19.31
N PHE A 57 -2.46 -17.83 19.81
CA PHE A 57 -2.37 -17.36 21.19
C PHE A 57 -2.64 -18.45 22.24
N ASP A 58 -3.39 -19.48 21.87
CA ASP A 58 -3.66 -20.68 22.69
C ASP A 58 -2.63 -21.81 22.48
N GLY A 59 -1.56 -21.55 21.73
CA GLY A 59 -0.44 -22.48 21.55
C GLY A 59 -0.63 -23.54 20.47
N GLN A 60 -1.73 -23.51 19.72
CA GLN A 60 -1.94 -24.39 18.58
C GLN A 60 -1.05 -23.96 17.41
N THR A 61 -0.74 -24.92 16.54
CA THR A 61 0.03 -24.66 15.32
C THR A 61 -0.89 -24.67 14.12
N LEU A 62 -1.01 -23.54 13.44
CA LEU A 62 -1.73 -23.41 12.17
C LEU A 62 -0.75 -23.51 11.01
N ARG A 63 -1.12 -24.27 9.98
CA ARG A 63 -0.42 -24.34 8.70
C ARG A 63 -1.33 -23.86 7.58
N SER A 64 -0.76 -23.20 6.57
CA SER A 64 -1.49 -22.79 5.37
C SER A 64 -2.24 -23.95 4.69
N THR A 65 -1.70 -25.17 4.79
CA THR A 65 -2.29 -26.40 4.24
C THR A 65 -3.58 -26.82 4.94
N ASP A 66 -3.80 -26.41 6.19
CA ASP A 66 -4.99 -26.78 6.97
C ASP A 66 -6.28 -26.12 6.41
N PHE A 67 -6.09 -25.11 5.56
CA PHE A 67 -7.15 -24.37 4.87
C PHE A 67 -7.33 -24.77 3.41
N ALA A 68 -6.62 -25.79 2.91
CA ALA A 68 -6.75 -26.23 1.53
C ALA A 68 -8.20 -26.66 1.22
N GLY A 69 -8.73 -26.21 0.08
CA GLY A 69 -10.12 -26.43 -0.33
C GLY A 69 -11.12 -25.41 0.23
N LYS A 70 -10.75 -24.69 1.30
CA LYS A 70 -11.63 -23.68 1.92
C LYS A 70 -11.38 -22.30 1.33
N VAL A 71 -12.44 -21.54 1.14
CA VAL A 71 -12.31 -20.10 0.92
C VAL A 71 -11.96 -19.45 2.26
N ILE A 72 -10.89 -18.66 2.30
CA ILE A 72 -10.48 -17.95 3.52
C ILE A 72 -10.22 -16.49 3.23
N VAL A 73 -10.50 -15.64 4.23
CA VAL A 73 -10.12 -14.23 4.23
C VAL A 73 -9.04 -14.05 5.31
N LEU A 74 -7.85 -13.63 4.90
CA LEU A 74 -6.74 -13.37 5.80
C LEU A 74 -6.64 -11.85 6.05
N ASN A 75 -6.89 -11.44 7.29
CA ASN A 75 -6.78 -10.05 7.71
C ASN A 75 -5.47 -9.79 8.46
N PHE A 76 -4.68 -8.82 8.01
CA PHE A 76 -3.44 -8.39 8.66
C PHE A 76 -3.69 -7.11 9.45
N TRP A 77 -3.72 -7.22 10.77
CA TRP A 77 -4.03 -6.10 11.67
C TRP A 77 -3.02 -6.00 12.82
N ALA A 78 -3.14 -4.94 13.61
CA ALA A 78 -2.33 -4.73 14.81
C ALA A 78 -3.16 -4.07 15.92
N SER A 79 -2.78 -4.27 17.19
CA SER A 79 -3.51 -3.77 18.37
C SER A 79 -3.65 -2.24 18.44
N TRP A 80 -2.78 -1.51 17.75
CA TRP A 80 -2.80 -0.06 17.66
C TRP A 80 -3.50 0.45 16.38
N CYS A 81 -4.00 -0.45 15.54
CA CYS A 81 -4.73 -0.10 14.33
C CYS A 81 -6.18 0.27 14.68
N LYS A 82 -6.42 1.56 14.91
CA LYS A 82 -7.77 2.08 15.15
C LYS A 82 -8.81 1.77 14.06
N PRO A 83 -8.53 1.92 12.76
CA PRO A 83 -9.53 1.58 11.74
C PRO A 83 -9.84 0.07 11.70
N CYS A 84 -8.90 -0.78 12.11
CA CYS A 84 -9.10 -2.24 12.13
C CYS A 84 -10.18 -2.68 13.14
N GLU A 85 -10.51 -1.88 14.16
CA GLU A 85 -11.58 -2.19 15.11
C GLU A 85 -12.95 -2.27 14.40
N GLN A 86 -13.21 -1.35 13.47
CA GLN A 86 -14.44 -1.35 12.71
C GLN A 86 -14.45 -2.45 11.62
N GLU A 87 -13.31 -2.64 10.95
CA GLU A 87 -13.13 -3.72 9.97
C GLU A 87 -13.37 -5.10 10.60
N ALA A 88 -12.89 -5.33 11.82
CA ALA A 88 -13.12 -6.59 12.53
C ALA A 88 -14.61 -6.87 12.76
N ARG A 89 -15.42 -5.84 13.07
CA ARG A 89 -16.87 -5.99 13.21
C ARG A 89 -17.53 -6.37 11.88
N GLU A 90 -17.14 -5.70 10.79
CA GLU A 90 -17.69 -5.96 9.46
C GLU A 90 -17.33 -7.36 8.94
N LEU A 91 -16.09 -7.80 9.21
CA LEU A 91 -15.64 -9.16 8.88
C LEU A 91 -16.40 -10.22 9.69
N GLU A 92 -16.69 -9.96 10.97
CA GLU A 92 -17.51 -10.86 11.80
C GLU A 92 -18.95 -10.94 11.26
N GLU A 93 -19.56 -9.81 10.90
CA GLU A 93 -20.89 -9.78 10.29
C GLU A 93 -20.93 -10.58 8.98
N ALA A 94 -19.91 -10.42 8.13
CA ALA A 94 -19.76 -11.20 6.91
C ALA A 94 -19.59 -12.70 7.21
N TYR A 95 -18.77 -13.06 8.19
CA TYR A 95 -18.60 -14.45 8.59
C TYR A 95 -19.93 -15.07 9.04
N GLN A 96 -20.68 -14.38 9.91
CA GLN A 96 -21.98 -14.87 10.38
C GLN A 96 -23.00 -15.03 9.26
N TYR A 97 -22.94 -14.17 8.24
CA TYR A 97 -23.81 -14.28 7.06
C TYR A 97 -23.45 -15.47 6.16
N TYR A 98 -22.15 -15.73 5.95
CA TYR A 98 -21.70 -16.75 5.00
C TYR A 98 -21.41 -18.13 5.61
N LYS A 99 -21.22 -18.27 6.93
CA LYS A 99 -20.83 -19.52 7.59
C LYS A 99 -21.75 -20.72 7.27
N ASP A 100 -23.03 -20.47 7.03
CA ASP A 100 -24.05 -21.51 6.78
C ASP A 100 -24.36 -21.69 5.28
N SER A 101 -23.82 -20.82 4.43
CA SER A 101 -24.12 -20.76 2.99
C SER A 101 -23.37 -21.79 2.13
N GLY A 102 -22.65 -22.74 2.75
CA GLY A 102 -21.81 -23.72 2.04
C GLY A 102 -20.53 -23.13 1.41
N PHE A 103 -20.35 -21.81 1.44
CA PHE A 103 -19.19 -21.10 0.88
C PHE A 103 -17.84 -21.47 1.53
N PHE A 104 -17.88 -21.96 2.77
CA PHE A 104 -16.71 -22.40 3.55
C PHE A 104 -16.59 -23.93 3.70
N TRP A 105 -17.57 -24.69 3.19
CA TRP A 105 -17.69 -26.14 3.34
C TRP A 105 -17.90 -26.81 1.98
N ALA A 106 -16.92 -26.65 1.09
CA ALA A 106 -16.80 -27.44 -0.14
C ALA A 106 -15.39 -28.05 -0.18
#